data_AF-A0A925J0I3-F1
#
_entry.id   AF-A0A925J0I3-F1
#
_cell.length_a   1.000
_cell.length_b   1.000
_cell.length_c   1.000
_cell.angle_alpha   90.00
_cell.angle_beta   90.00
_cell.angle_gamma   90.00
#
_symmetry.space_group_name_H-M   'P 1'
#
loop_
_entity.id
_entity.type
_entity.pdbx_description
1 polymer ?
#
loop_
_entity_poly.entity_id
_entity_poly.type
_entity_poly.pdbx_seq_one_letter_code
_entity_poly.pdbx_strand_id
1 'polypeptide(L)'
;MHVARRSLGSLATLIAIACSTTSEPPAPRAVDALLTHGPDRRYSASGFGLVDLSSVAGATDAFFEFNAQVNRNGSVSGRFFQRRARNGLTVDFAGFVSCLTIDAALGRARIGGVITRNSSTDPAFLTDNHEVGDDVWFRVEDGSIAGAVDASTTYGFKPTLVNTSAEYCALPFTGSAWNPASTFPLRSGNITVRP
;
A
#
# COMPACT_ATOMS: atom_id res chain seq x y z
N MET A 1 -58.88 -34.62 59.81
CA MET A 1 -59.08 -33.96 58.50
C MET A 1 -58.74 -32.49 58.69
N HIS A 2 -57.57 -32.05 58.23
CA HIS A 2 -57.15 -30.66 58.38
C HIS A 2 -56.24 -30.19 57.23
N VAL A 3 -56.64 -29.04 56.66
CA VAL A 3 -55.83 -27.85 56.33
C VAL A 3 -54.88 -28.00 55.12
N ALA A 4 -55.16 -27.45 53.92
CA ALA A 4 -55.33 -26.04 53.49
C ALA A 4 -54.01 -25.26 53.25
N ARG A 5 -53.65 -25.19 51.96
CA ARG A 5 -53.27 -24.03 51.11
C ARG A 5 -52.13 -23.06 51.49
N ARG A 6 -51.45 -22.65 50.39
CA ARG A 6 -50.61 -21.44 50.12
C ARG A 6 -49.13 -21.58 50.54
N SER A 7 -48.12 -21.00 49.87
CA SER A 7 -47.99 -20.19 48.64
C SER A 7 -46.49 -19.83 48.50
N LEU A 8 -45.97 -19.82 47.26
CA LEU A 8 -44.83 -19.08 46.71
C LEU A 8 -43.51 -18.89 47.49
N GLY A 9 -42.41 -19.24 46.83
CA GLY A 9 -41.07 -18.71 47.10
C GLY A 9 -40.13 -18.97 45.92
N SER A 10 -39.71 -17.90 45.25
CA SER A 10 -39.03 -17.86 43.94
C SER A 10 -37.56 -18.29 43.93
N LEU A 11 -37.11 -18.65 42.72
CA LEU A 11 -35.73 -18.77 42.27
C LEU A 11 -34.84 -17.57 42.65
N ALA A 12 -33.58 -17.86 42.97
CA ALA A 12 -32.44 -17.01 42.61
C ALA A 12 -31.16 -17.87 42.54
N THR A 13 -30.77 -18.26 41.33
CA THR A 13 -29.48 -18.90 41.04
C THR A 13 -28.51 -17.81 40.63
N LEU A 14 -27.53 -17.48 41.49
CA LEU A 14 -26.38 -16.64 41.14
C LEU A 14 -25.27 -17.55 40.61
N ILE A 15 -25.07 -17.55 39.29
CA ILE A 15 -23.88 -18.13 38.65
C ILE A 15 -22.83 -17.02 38.58
N ALA A 16 -21.79 -17.12 39.42
CA ALA A 16 -20.60 -16.29 39.32
C ALA A 16 -19.67 -16.87 38.24
N ILE A 17 -19.64 -16.27 37.06
CA ILE A 17 -18.58 -16.49 36.07
C ILE A 17 -17.47 -15.50 36.39
N ALA A 18 -16.44 -15.95 37.10
CA ALA A 18 -15.23 -15.17 37.29
C ALA A 18 -14.40 -15.24 35.99
N CYS A 19 -14.43 -14.15 35.21
CA CYS A 19 -13.48 -13.88 34.15
C CYS A 19 -12.06 -13.81 34.73
N SER A 20 -11.25 -14.83 34.47
CA SER A 20 -9.80 -14.69 34.65
C SER A 20 -9.23 -14.17 33.33
N THR A 21 -8.99 -12.86 33.28
CA THR A 21 -8.28 -12.19 32.19
C THR A 21 -6.83 -12.66 32.21
N THR A 22 -6.48 -13.59 31.32
CA THR A 22 -5.08 -13.90 31.01
C THR A 22 -4.53 -12.74 30.18
N SER A 23 -3.77 -11.85 30.84
CA SER A 23 -3.00 -10.80 30.18
C SER A 23 -1.89 -11.43 29.36
N GLU A 24 -2.06 -11.46 28.04
CA GLU A 24 -1.00 -11.82 27.10
C GLU A 24 0.10 -10.74 27.15
N PRO A 25 1.39 -11.10 27.28
CA PRO A 25 2.47 -10.13 27.21
C PRO A 25 2.49 -9.46 25.84
N PRO A 26 2.70 -8.14 25.73
CA PRO A 26 2.85 -7.51 24.43
C PRO A 26 4.09 -8.11 23.73
N ALA A 27 3.86 -8.73 22.58
CA ALA A 27 4.92 -9.22 21.72
C ALA A 27 5.90 -8.06 21.39
N PRO A 28 7.22 -8.30 21.41
CA PRO A 28 8.19 -7.27 21.03
C PRO A 28 7.92 -6.81 19.60
N ARG A 29 7.73 -5.50 19.39
CA ARG A 29 7.78 -4.88 18.08
C ARG A 29 9.21 -4.93 17.57
N ALA A 30 9.54 -5.97 16.80
CA ALA A 30 10.68 -5.92 15.90
C ALA A 30 10.27 -5.12 14.66
N VAL A 31 10.53 -3.81 14.69
CA VAL A 31 10.83 -3.05 13.46
C VAL A 31 12.22 -3.48 13.03
N ASP A 32 12.29 -4.67 12.43
CA ASP A 32 13.36 -5.06 11.53
C ASP A 32 12.67 -5.40 10.23
N ALA A 33 12.59 -4.40 9.33
CA ALA A 33 12.50 -4.68 7.90
C ALA A 33 13.83 -5.32 7.49
N LEU A 34 14.05 -6.56 7.92
CA LEU A 34 15.13 -7.37 7.46
C LEU A 34 14.84 -7.63 5.99
N LEU A 35 15.64 -7.02 5.12
CA LEU A 35 15.78 -7.36 3.70
C LEU A 35 16.30 -8.80 3.59
N THR A 36 15.49 -9.79 4.01
CA THR A 36 15.79 -11.19 3.78
C THR A 36 15.82 -11.39 2.27
N HIS A 37 17.03 -11.51 1.72
CA HIS A 37 17.26 -12.15 0.44
C HIS A 37 16.88 -13.61 0.59
N GLY A 38 15.58 -13.89 0.53
CA GLY A 38 15.09 -15.25 0.40
C GLY A 38 15.58 -15.83 -0.93
N PRO A 39 15.97 -17.11 -0.97
CA PRO A 39 16.44 -17.79 -2.19
C PRO A 39 15.37 -17.86 -3.30
N ASP A 40 14.12 -17.48 -3.01
CA ASP A 40 12.98 -17.60 -3.92
C ASP A 40 12.62 -16.32 -4.70
N ARG A 41 13.39 -15.24 -4.58
CA ARG A 41 13.12 -14.00 -5.33
C ARG A 41 13.80 -14.00 -6.70
N ARG A 42 13.05 -13.59 -7.73
CA ARG A 42 13.56 -13.34 -9.08
C ARG A 42 14.05 -11.91 -9.24
N TYR A 43 13.24 -10.91 -8.87
CA TYR A 43 13.61 -9.48 -8.86
C TYR A 43 12.72 -8.71 -7.86
N SER A 44 13.12 -7.50 -7.46
CA SER A 44 12.39 -6.65 -6.51
C SER A 44 12.55 -5.16 -6.75
N ALA A 45 11.55 -4.39 -6.30
CA ALA A 45 11.67 -2.96 -6.10
C ALA A 45 11.15 -2.62 -4.68
N SER A 46 11.81 -1.69 -4.01
CA SER A 46 11.38 -1.17 -2.72
C SER A 46 11.71 0.29 -2.59
N GLY A 47 10.97 1.01 -1.77
CA GLY A 47 11.32 2.39 -1.46
C GLY A 47 10.40 2.99 -0.41
N PHE A 48 10.88 4.07 0.19
CA PHE A 48 10.10 4.90 1.07
C PHE A 48 10.59 6.34 0.94
N GLY A 49 9.74 7.32 1.20
CA GLY A 49 10.18 8.70 1.20
C GLY A 49 9.08 9.72 1.06
N LEU A 50 9.52 10.95 0.87
CA LEU A 50 8.69 12.10 0.55
C LEU A 50 9.00 12.55 -0.87
N VAL A 51 8.00 12.50 -1.74
CA VAL A 51 8.05 13.03 -3.09
C VAL A 51 7.86 14.55 -3.05
N ASP A 52 8.69 15.27 -3.79
CA ASP A 52 8.53 16.72 -3.95
C ASP A 52 7.45 17.06 -4.99
N LEU A 53 6.31 17.54 -4.50
CA LEU A 53 5.19 18.01 -5.33
C LEU A 53 5.14 19.55 -5.44
N SER A 54 6.24 20.25 -5.16
CA SER A 54 6.33 21.72 -5.22
C SER A 54 5.89 22.32 -6.57
N SER A 55 6.02 21.57 -7.67
CA SER A 55 5.57 21.95 -9.01
C SER A 55 4.07 21.75 -9.27
N VAL A 56 3.35 21.11 -8.34
CA VAL A 56 1.91 20.79 -8.46
C VAL A 56 1.09 21.75 -7.58
N ALA A 57 0.33 22.63 -8.22
CA ALA A 57 -0.47 23.63 -7.51
C ALA A 57 -1.40 23.02 -6.45
N GLY A 58 -1.27 23.51 -5.21
CA GLY A 58 -2.10 23.10 -4.06
C GLY A 58 -1.77 21.73 -3.47
N ALA A 59 -0.77 21.02 -4.01
CA ALA A 59 -0.26 19.78 -3.42
C ALA A 59 0.87 20.08 -2.44
N THR A 60 0.91 19.30 -1.36
CA THR A 60 2.05 19.22 -0.45
C THR A 60 2.77 17.89 -0.65
N ASP A 61 3.85 17.66 0.10
CA ASP A 61 4.65 16.44 0.07
C ASP A 61 3.79 15.18 0.04
N ALA A 62 4.13 14.25 -0.86
CA ALA A 62 3.50 12.94 -0.90
C ALA A 62 4.43 11.91 -0.26
N PHE A 63 3.97 11.34 0.85
CA PHE A 63 4.63 10.19 1.45
C PHE A 63 4.30 8.92 0.69
N PHE A 64 5.28 8.06 0.50
CA PHE A 64 5.09 6.72 0.00
C PHE A 64 5.98 5.72 0.72
N GLU A 65 5.54 4.47 0.74
CA GLU A 65 6.31 3.31 1.13
C GLU A 65 5.83 2.12 0.30
N PHE A 66 6.74 1.31 -0.21
CA PHE A 66 6.39 0.08 -0.89
C PHE A 66 7.50 -0.96 -0.82
N ASN A 67 7.07 -2.21 -0.95
CA ASN A 67 7.93 -3.34 -1.29
C ASN A 67 7.20 -4.18 -2.34
N ALA A 68 7.91 -4.58 -3.39
CA ALA A 68 7.40 -5.39 -4.47
C ALA A 68 8.46 -6.42 -4.87
N GLN A 69 8.04 -7.67 -5.06
CA GLN A 69 8.92 -8.72 -5.55
C GLN A 69 8.17 -9.70 -6.45
N VAL A 70 8.90 -10.22 -7.43
CA VAL A 70 8.47 -11.39 -8.20
C VAL A 70 9.27 -12.59 -7.72
N ASN A 71 8.57 -13.64 -7.33
CA ASN A 71 9.15 -14.89 -6.89
C ASN A 71 9.53 -15.76 -8.10
N ARG A 72 10.37 -16.78 -7.91
CA ARG A 72 10.84 -17.68 -8.98
C ARG A 72 9.71 -18.43 -9.69
N ASN A 73 8.63 -18.72 -8.97
CA ASN A 73 7.42 -19.35 -9.53
C ASN A 73 6.52 -18.36 -10.32
N GLY A 74 6.96 -17.10 -10.48
CA GLY A 74 6.21 -16.05 -11.17
C GLY A 74 5.17 -15.34 -10.32
N SER A 75 4.94 -15.75 -9.07
CA SER A 75 4.00 -15.05 -8.20
C SER A 75 4.56 -13.70 -7.79
N VAL A 76 3.69 -12.71 -7.69
CA VAL A 76 4.04 -11.35 -7.23
C VAL A 76 3.56 -11.19 -5.79
N SER A 77 4.36 -10.53 -4.98
CA SER A 77 4.01 -10.20 -3.59
C SER A 77 4.57 -8.85 -3.21
N GLY A 78 3.90 -8.17 -2.30
CA GLY A 78 4.31 -6.84 -1.88
C GLY A 78 3.16 -6.04 -1.30
N ARG A 79 3.50 -4.89 -0.73
CA ARG A 79 2.53 -3.92 -0.25
C ARG A 79 2.95 -2.53 -0.67
N PHE A 80 1.98 -1.64 -0.76
CA PHE A 80 2.23 -0.22 -0.91
C PHE A 80 1.35 0.57 0.04
N PHE A 81 1.83 1.74 0.41
CA PHE A 81 1.10 2.77 1.09
C PHE A 81 1.53 4.12 0.53
N GLN A 82 0.57 4.99 0.29
CA GLN A 82 0.82 6.31 -0.27
C GLN A 82 -0.18 7.31 0.28
N ARG A 83 0.33 8.46 0.73
CA ARG A 83 -0.47 9.54 1.30
C ARG A 83 0.02 10.90 0.80
N ARG A 84 -0.91 11.78 0.44
CA ARG A 84 -0.60 13.19 0.21
C ARG A 84 -1.72 14.09 0.73
N ALA A 85 -1.38 15.32 1.05
CA ALA A 85 -2.37 16.36 1.32
C ALA A 85 -2.47 17.34 0.15
N ARG A 86 -3.71 17.75 -0.17
CA ARG A 86 -4.04 18.71 -1.22
C ARG A 86 -5.20 19.58 -0.77
N ASN A 87 -5.02 20.89 -0.77
CA ASN A 87 -6.08 21.85 -0.39
C ASN A 87 -6.78 21.53 0.95
N GLY A 88 -6.04 21.06 1.97
CA GLY A 88 -6.60 20.66 3.26
C GLY A 88 -7.32 19.31 3.28
N LEU A 89 -7.38 18.61 2.14
CA LEU A 89 -7.92 17.26 1.99
C LEU A 89 -6.77 16.24 1.93
N THR A 90 -7.08 14.98 2.22
CA THR A 90 -6.12 13.87 2.22
C THR A 90 -6.46 12.89 1.11
N VAL A 91 -5.44 12.41 0.42
CA VAL A 91 -5.50 11.24 -0.48
C VAL A 91 -4.64 10.16 0.16
N ASP A 92 -5.22 9.02 0.53
CA ASP A 92 -4.58 7.95 1.31
C ASP A 92 -5.02 6.57 0.80
N PHE A 93 -4.06 5.83 0.25
CA PHE A 93 -4.27 4.50 -0.27
C PHE A 93 -3.26 3.50 0.31
N ALA A 94 -3.71 2.29 0.57
CA ALA A 94 -2.85 1.14 0.82
C ALA A 94 -3.36 -0.10 0.09
N GLY A 95 -2.44 -0.99 -0.28
CA GLY A 95 -2.81 -2.17 -1.03
C GLY A 95 -1.74 -3.25 -1.10
N PHE A 96 -2.07 -4.28 -1.88
CA PHE A 96 -1.15 -5.34 -2.26
C PHE A 96 -0.63 -5.10 -3.66
N VAL A 97 0.63 -5.45 -3.90
CA VAL A 97 1.22 -5.44 -5.23
C VAL A 97 0.73 -6.68 -5.98
N SER A 98 0.18 -6.48 -7.18
CA SER A 98 -0.31 -7.54 -8.07
C SER A 98 0.59 -7.75 -9.29
N CYS A 99 1.37 -6.73 -9.68
CA CYS A 99 2.37 -6.86 -10.74
C CYS A 99 3.61 -5.99 -10.50
N LEU A 100 4.75 -6.46 -10.99
CA LEU A 100 6.03 -5.75 -11.00
C LEU A 100 6.77 -6.10 -12.29
N THR A 101 7.18 -5.07 -13.02
CA THR A 101 8.11 -5.18 -14.16
C THR A 101 9.26 -4.21 -13.94
N ILE A 102 10.49 -4.59 -14.30
CA ILE A 102 11.70 -3.80 -14.10
C ILE A 102 12.48 -3.66 -15.40
N ASP A 103 13.03 -2.48 -15.64
CA ASP A 103 14.15 -2.25 -16.54
C ASP A 103 15.38 -1.91 -15.70
N ALA A 104 16.25 -2.91 -15.51
CA ALA A 104 17.43 -2.77 -14.65
C ALA A 104 18.52 -1.89 -15.26
N ALA A 105 18.56 -1.74 -16.59
CA ALA A 105 19.53 -0.88 -17.26
C ALA A 105 19.21 0.60 -17.01
N LEU A 106 17.92 0.92 -16.89
CA LEU A 106 17.44 2.27 -16.58
C LEU A 106 17.13 2.50 -15.10
N GLY A 107 17.21 1.46 -14.25
CA GLY A 107 16.82 1.56 -12.84
C GLY A 107 15.34 1.86 -12.65
N ARG A 108 14.48 1.39 -13.56
CA ARG A 108 13.05 1.72 -13.58
C ARG A 108 12.20 0.54 -13.17
N ALA A 109 11.10 0.80 -12.46
CA ALA A 109 10.08 -0.20 -12.23
C ALA A 109 8.67 0.34 -12.47
N ARG A 110 7.81 -0.53 -13.00
CA ARG A 110 6.36 -0.36 -13.05
C ARG A 110 5.72 -1.28 -12.04
N ILE A 111 4.86 -0.72 -11.21
CA ILE A 111 4.23 -1.43 -10.10
C ILE A 111 2.73 -1.22 -10.22
N GLY A 112 1.99 -2.31 -10.20
CA GLY A 112 0.53 -2.30 -10.15
C GLY A 112 0.04 -3.11 -8.95
N GLY A 113 -1.14 -2.77 -8.47
CA GLY A 113 -1.67 -3.32 -7.25
C GLY A 113 -3.17 -3.18 -7.13
N VAL A 114 -3.69 -3.74 -6.05
CA VAL A 114 -5.11 -3.71 -5.70
C VAL A 114 -5.27 -2.94 -4.41
N ILE A 115 -6.19 -1.98 -4.39
CA ILE A 115 -6.52 -1.19 -3.22
C ILE A 115 -7.14 -2.10 -2.16
N THR A 116 -6.56 -2.06 -0.95
CA THR A 116 -7.10 -2.76 0.24
C THR A 116 -7.67 -1.78 1.26
N ARG A 117 -7.30 -0.50 1.14
CA ARG A 117 -7.79 0.59 1.97
C ARG A 117 -7.74 1.89 1.18
N ASN A 118 -8.86 2.61 1.18
CA ASN A 118 -8.95 4.02 0.82
C ASN A 118 -9.42 4.79 2.05
N SER A 119 -8.57 5.67 2.57
CA SER A 119 -8.89 6.55 3.71
C SER A 119 -8.83 8.02 3.30
N SER A 120 -9.02 8.28 2.00
CA SER A 120 -9.04 9.63 1.44
C SER A 120 -10.23 10.42 1.97
N THR A 121 -10.03 11.74 2.09
CA THR A 121 -11.10 12.71 2.36
C THR A 121 -11.36 13.60 1.15
N ASP A 122 -10.50 13.56 0.12
CA ASP A 122 -10.70 14.28 -1.13
C ASP A 122 -11.80 13.60 -1.98
N PRO A 123 -12.94 14.27 -2.27
CA PRO A 123 -14.03 13.68 -3.06
C PRO A 123 -13.61 13.20 -4.45
N ALA A 124 -12.54 13.77 -5.04
CA ALA A 124 -12.02 13.31 -6.33
C ALA A 124 -11.46 11.87 -6.28
N PHE A 125 -11.19 11.37 -5.07
CA PHE A 125 -10.68 10.02 -4.78
C PHE A 125 -11.71 9.16 -4.03
N LEU A 126 -12.97 9.58 -4.01
CA LEU A 126 -14.11 8.85 -3.45
C LEU A 126 -15.10 8.48 -4.56
N THR A 127 -14.60 7.83 -5.60
CA THR A 127 -15.37 7.40 -6.78
C THR A 127 -15.18 5.92 -7.03
N ASP A 128 -16.01 5.34 -7.90
CA ASP A 128 -16.04 3.92 -8.30
C ASP A 128 -14.73 3.36 -8.91
N ASN A 129 -13.69 4.20 -9.08
CA ASN A 129 -12.37 3.79 -9.56
C ASN A 129 -11.30 3.80 -8.45
N HIS A 130 -11.69 4.11 -7.22
CA HIS A 130 -10.82 4.29 -6.07
C HIS A 130 -11.27 3.44 -4.88
N GLU A 131 -12.12 2.44 -5.10
CA GLU A 131 -12.68 1.61 -4.05
C GLU A 131 -11.75 0.45 -3.69
N VAL A 132 -12.01 -0.21 -2.56
CA VAL A 132 -11.33 -1.46 -2.22
C VAL A 132 -11.63 -2.49 -3.31
N GLY A 133 -10.58 -3.10 -3.85
CA GLY A 133 -10.66 -4.02 -4.98
C GLY A 133 -10.29 -3.41 -6.34
N ASP A 134 -10.23 -2.08 -6.45
CA ASP A 134 -9.79 -1.42 -7.68
C ASP A 134 -8.27 -1.50 -7.90
N ASP A 135 -7.90 -1.36 -9.18
CA ASP A 135 -6.53 -1.25 -9.65
C ASP A 135 -5.92 0.13 -9.37
N VAL A 136 -4.66 0.11 -8.94
CA VAL A 136 -3.82 1.30 -8.82
C VAL A 136 -2.41 0.99 -9.29
N TRP A 137 -1.78 1.95 -9.94
CA TRP A 137 -0.41 1.79 -10.41
C TRP A 137 0.45 3.01 -10.17
N PHE A 138 1.75 2.77 -10.13
CA PHE A 138 2.78 3.78 -10.01
C PHE A 138 4.09 3.28 -10.61
N ARG A 139 5.01 4.21 -10.86
CA ARG A 139 6.37 3.92 -11.35
C ARG A 139 7.38 4.58 -10.45
N VAL A 140 8.58 4.00 -10.46
CA VAL A 140 9.72 4.47 -9.70
C VAL A 140 11.00 4.45 -10.54
N GLU A 141 11.92 5.34 -10.21
CA GLU A 141 13.29 5.42 -10.73
C GLU A 141 14.26 5.33 -9.53
N ASP A 142 15.25 4.45 -9.63
CA ASP A 142 16.36 4.28 -8.69
C ASP A 142 17.52 5.21 -9.10
N GLY A 143 17.78 6.21 -8.28
CA GLY A 143 18.80 7.23 -8.52
C GLY A 143 20.23 6.73 -8.40
N SER A 144 20.46 5.53 -7.83
CA SER A 144 21.79 4.91 -7.85
C SER A 144 22.17 4.38 -9.23
N ILE A 145 21.20 4.31 -10.16
CA ILE A 145 21.38 3.78 -11.51
C ILE A 145 21.29 4.94 -12.52
N ALA A 146 22.18 4.92 -13.52
CA ALA A 146 22.18 5.87 -14.64
C ALA A 146 22.26 7.38 -14.27
N GLY A 147 22.72 7.71 -13.06
CA GLY A 147 22.85 9.10 -12.61
C GLY A 147 21.52 9.83 -12.45
N ALA A 148 20.42 9.09 -12.28
CA ALA A 148 19.10 9.65 -12.01
C ALA A 148 19.00 10.13 -10.55
N VAL A 149 17.90 10.81 -10.22
CA VAL A 149 17.49 11.04 -8.83
C VAL A 149 16.39 10.03 -8.52
N ASP A 150 16.34 9.51 -7.30
CA ASP A 150 15.21 8.70 -6.86
C ASP A 150 13.91 9.46 -7.13
N ALA A 151 12.99 8.84 -7.84
CA ALA A 151 11.77 9.52 -8.27
C ALA A 151 10.58 8.55 -8.32
N SER A 152 9.39 9.07 -8.05
CA SER A 152 8.15 8.28 -8.08
C SER A 152 7.00 9.09 -8.67
N THR A 153 6.06 8.42 -9.34
CA THR A 153 4.69 8.97 -9.45
C THR A 153 4.00 8.94 -8.10
N THR A 154 2.90 9.68 -7.95
CA THR A 154 1.96 9.44 -6.85
C THR A 154 1.08 8.22 -7.18
N TYR A 155 0.02 8.39 -7.95
CA TYR A 155 -0.91 7.30 -8.27
C TYR A 155 -1.40 7.42 -9.71
N GLY A 156 -1.75 6.30 -10.31
CA GLY A 156 -2.55 6.22 -11.53
C GLY A 156 -3.70 5.23 -11.36
N PHE A 157 -4.82 5.58 -11.96
CA PHE A 157 -6.07 4.81 -11.93
C PHE A 157 -6.71 4.80 -13.31
N LYS A 158 -7.64 3.88 -13.55
CA LYS A 158 -8.42 3.85 -14.78
C LYS A 158 -9.25 5.13 -14.92
N PRO A 159 -9.49 5.66 -16.13
CA PRO A 159 -8.98 5.20 -17.43
C PRO A 159 -7.73 5.98 -17.90
N THR A 160 -6.93 6.55 -16.99
CA THR A 160 -5.94 7.60 -17.34
C THR A 160 -4.87 7.17 -18.34
N LEU A 161 -4.45 5.91 -18.31
CA LEU A 161 -3.42 5.36 -19.20
C LEU A 161 -3.78 3.95 -19.69
N VAL A 162 -4.34 3.15 -18.79
CA VAL A 162 -4.79 1.78 -19.02
C VAL A 162 -6.03 1.52 -18.15
N ASN A 163 -6.63 0.35 -18.26
CA ASN A 163 -7.78 -0.05 -17.46
C ASN A 163 -7.40 -0.94 -16.26
N THR A 164 -6.27 -1.64 -16.32
CA THR A 164 -5.85 -2.58 -15.25
C THR A 164 -4.38 -2.43 -14.87
N SER A 165 -4.02 -2.91 -13.67
CA SER A 165 -2.61 -2.99 -13.24
C SER A 165 -1.77 -3.88 -14.16
N ALA A 166 -2.34 -4.99 -14.65
CA ALA A 166 -1.65 -5.91 -15.56
C ALA A 166 -1.28 -5.23 -16.88
N GLU A 167 -2.23 -4.49 -17.48
CA GLU A 167 -1.96 -3.67 -18.66
C GLU A 167 -0.87 -2.63 -18.39
N TYR A 168 -0.89 -1.98 -17.21
CA TYR A 168 0.13 -1.00 -16.85
C TYR A 168 1.53 -1.61 -16.81
N CYS A 169 1.69 -2.77 -16.16
CA CYS A 169 2.97 -3.46 -16.04
C CYS A 169 3.50 -4.02 -17.37
N ALA A 170 2.63 -4.18 -18.38
CA ALA A 170 3.02 -4.60 -19.73
C ALA A 170 3.52 -3.44 -20.61
N LEU A 171 3.37 -2.19 -20.16
CA LEU A 171 3.80 -1.01 -20.93
C LEU A 171 5.32 -0.91 -21.06
N PRO A 172 5.84 -0.40 -22.20
CA PRO A 172 7.28 -0.20 -22.39
C PRO A 172 7.84 0.86 -21.43
N PHE A 173 9.15 0.77 -21.13
CA PHE A 173 9.89 1.74 -20.31
C PHE A 173 10.40 2.97 -21.08
N THR A 174 10.04 3.06 -22.35
CA THR A 174 10.44 4.12 -23.28
C THR A 174 9.24 4.69 -24.03
N GLY A 175 9.45 5.80 -24.74
CA GLY A 175 8.40 6.47 -25.51
C GLY A 175 7.32 7.10 -24.64
N SER A 176 6.13 7.31 -25.20
CA SER A 176 5.01 8.00 -24.53
C SER A 176 4.49 7.28 -23.29
N ALA A 177 4.70 5.96 -23.18
CA ALA A 177 4.30 5.19 -22.01
C ALA A 177 5.11 5.57 -20.75
N TRP A 178 6.35 6.02 -20.92
CA TRP A 178 7.19 6.55 -19.85
C TRP A 178 7.25 8.07 -19.93
N ASN A 179 6.28 8.74 -19.31
CA ASN A 179 6.22 10.20 -19.28
C ASN A 179 7.00 10.77 -18.09
N PRO A 180 8.19 11.38 -18.28
CA PRO A 180 8.99 11.92 -17.18
C PRO A 180 8.28 13.05 -16.42
N ALA A 181 7.35 13.78 -17.07
CA ALA A 181 6.59 14.85 -16.42
C ALA A 181 5.59 14.34 -15.37
N SER A 182 5.38 13.02 -15.29
CA SER A 182 4.55 12.39 -14.26
C SER A 182 5.37 11.81 -13.10
N THR A 183 6.70 11.82 -13.20
CA THR A 183 7.60 11.34 -12.16
C THR A 183 8.17 12.54 -11.42
N PHE A 184 8.16 12.48 -10.09
CA PHE A 184 8.60 13.56 -9.23
C PHE A 184 9.78 13.09 -8.38
N PRO A 185 10.84 13.90 -8.24
CA PRO A 185 12.00 13.52 -7.45
C PRO A 185 11.64 13.40 -5.97
N LEU A 186 12.35 12.52 -5.27
CA LEU A 186 12.28 12.45 -3.82
C LEU A 186 12.97 13.67 -3.21
N ARG A 187 12.32 14.27 -2.22
CA ARG A 187 12.94 15.22 -1.29
C ARG A 187 13.77 14.50 -0.24
N SER A 188 13.31 13.35 0.22
CA SER A 188 13.98 12.49 1.19
C SER A 188 13.51 11.04 1.06
N GLY A 189 14.31 10.11 1.57
CA GLY A 189 14.08 8.67 1.45
C GLY A 189 14.98 8.04 0.40
N ASN A 190 14.64 6.82 -0.03
CA ASN A 190 15.37 6.14 -1.09
C ASN A 190 14.48 5.15 -1.85
N ILE A 191 14.87 4.88 -3.08
CA ILE A 191 14.32 3.82 -3.93
C ILE A 191 15.43 2.83 -4.24
N THR A 192 15.07 1.56 -4.42
CA THR A 192 16.01 0.52 -4.83
C THR A 192 15.31 -0.44 -5.77
N VAL A 193 15.90 -0.64 -6.94
CA VAL A 193 15.43 -1.57 -7.97
C VAL A 193 16.50 -2.63 -8.19
N ARG A 194 16.15 -3.90 -7.97
CA ARG A 194 17.06 -5.04 -8.06
C ARG A 194 16.55 -6.08 -9.07
N PRO A 195 17.37 -6.46 -10.05
CA PRO A 195 17.04 -7.54 -10.97
C PRO A 195 17.05 -8.93 -10.31
#